data_AF-A0A3D3H7V0-F1
#
_entry.id   AF-A0A3D3H7V0-F1
#
_cell.length_a   1.000
_cell.length_b   1.000
_cell.length_c   1.000
_cell.angle_alpha   90.00
_cell.angle_beta   90.00
_cell.angle_gamma   90.00
#
_symmetry.space_group_name_H-M   'P 1'
#
loop_
_entity.id
_entity.type
_entity.pdbx_description
1 polymer ?
#
loop_
_entity_poly.entity_id
_entity_poly.type
_entity_poly.pdbx_seq_one_letter_code
_entity_poly.pdbx_strand_id
1 'polypeptide(L)'
;EHAGENLAEWVGARAETARVDRWTRALRQTISDRDRERLARGTVVLDPPRTGAGAAVVDDLAALGPASIVYVACDPVALARDLSRFAGHGYRTDRVRGIDLFPHSHHMEAVALLRRDAAR
;
A
#
# COMPACT_ATOMS: atom_id res chain seq x y z
N GLU A 1 12.57 5.41 11.56
CA GLU A 1 12.95 4.73 12.82
C GLU A 1 11.73 4.09 13.48
N HIS A 2 10.69 4.85 13.85
CA HIS A 2 9.51 4.30 14.54
C HIS A 2 8.75 3.16 13.82
N ALA A 3 8.65 3.18 12.49
CA ALA A 3 7.99 2.08 11.76
C ALA A 3 8.74 0.74 11.88
N GLY A 4 10.08 0.76 11.99
CA GLY A 4 10.87 -0.46 12.19
C GLY A 4 10.69 -1.02 13.60
N GLU A 5 10.66 -0.14 14.60
CA GLU A 5 10.41 -0.50 16.00
C GLU A 5 9.01 -1.08 16.19
N ASN A 6 7.99 -0.43 15.63
CA ASN A 6 6.58 -0.86 15.70
C ASN A 6 6.34 -2.22 15.02
N LEU A 7 7.22 -2.63 14.11
CA LEU A 7 7.13 -3.89 13.38
C LEU A 7 8.14 -4.93 13.84
N ALA A 8 8.93 -4.65 14.88
CA ALA A 8 10.04 -5.51 15.31
C ALA A 8 9.60 -6.91 15.76
N GLU A 9 8.37 -7.05 16.27
CA GLU A 9 7.81 -8.34 16.68
C GLU A 9 7.35 -9.21 15.50
N TRP A 10 7.20 -8.63 14.30
CA TRP A 10 6.69 -9.33 13.12
C TRP A 10 7.83 -9.95 12.33
N VAL A 11 7.98 -11.27 12.42
CA VAL A 11 9.01 -12.02 11.70
C VAL A 11 8.88 -11.79 10.19
N GLY A 12 9.94 -11.23 9.59
CA GLY A 12 10.00 -10.94 8.16
C GLY A 12 9.46 -9.57 7.75
N ALA A 13 9.00 -8.74 8.69
CA ALA A 13 8.69 -7.34 8.43
C ALA A 13 9.97 -6.55 8.15
N ARG A 14 9.90 -5.64 7.18
CA ARG A 14 11.00 -4.74 6.79
C ARG A 14 10.42 -3.34 6.60
N ALA A 15 10.93 -2.39 7.36
CA ALA A 15 10.64 -0.98 7.18
C ALA A 15 11.70 -0.35 6.28
N GLU A 16 11.28 0.43 5.29
CA GLU A 16 12.16 1.13 4.36
C GLU A 16 11.96 2.63 4.49
N THR A 17 13.01 3.35 4.89
CA THR A 17 12.97 4.81 5.05
C THR A 17 13.58 5.48 3.82
N ALA A 18 12.79 5.57 2.76
CA ALA A 18 13.17 6.25 1.52
C ALA A 18 11.97 6.97 0.91
N ARG A 19 12.24 7.89 -0.03
CA ARG A 19 11.19 8.45 -0.87
C ARG A 19 10.53 7.32 -1.67
N VAL A 20 9.24 7.09 -1.45
CA VAL A 20 8.49 5.95 -2.00
C VAL A 20 8.62 5.88 -3.52
N ASP A 21 8.42 6.99 -4.23
CA ASP A 21 8.52 7.06 -5.69
C ASP A 21 9.91 6.70 -6.24
N ARG A 22 10.97 7.03 -5.51
CA ARG A 22 12.34 6.66 -5.88
C ARG A 22 12.59 5.19 -5.57
N TRP A 23 12.16 4.73 -4.39
CA TRP A 23 12.38 3.38 -3.91
C TRP A 23 11.61 2.35 -4.75
N THR A 24 10.33 2.58 -5.05
CA THR A 24 9.52 1.66 -5.87
C THR A 24 10.10 1.53 -7.27
N ARG A 25 10.53 2.64 -7.88
CA ARG A 25 11.17 2.65 -9.18
C ARG A 25 12.50 1.88 -9.18
N ALA A 26 13.36 2.15 -8.20
CA ALA A 26 14.64 1.45 -8.08
C ALA A 26 14.43 -0.04 -7.85
N LEU A 27 13.52 -0.41 -6.93
CA LEU A 27 13.19 -1.80 -6.65
C LEU A 27 12.69 -2.50 -7.91
N ARG A 28 11.79 -1.90 -8.71
CA ARG A 28 11.34 -2.50 -9.98
C ARG A 28 12.47 -2.82 -10.95
N GLN A 29 13.55 -2.04 -10.93
CA GLN A 29 14.70 -2.22 -11.81
C GLN A 29 15.68 -3.27 -11.30
N THR A 30 15.73 -3.49 -9.99
CA THR A 30 16.77 -4.32 -9.35
C THR A 30 16.23 -5.54 -8.60
N ILE A 31 14.90 -5.73 -8.56
CA ILE A 31 14.25 -6.80 -7.80
C ILE A 31 14.71 -8.18 -8.26
N SER A 32 15.17 -8.99 -7.32
CA SER A 32 15.53 -10.39 -7.57
C SER A 32 14.28 -11.27 -7.76
N ASP A 33 14.41 -12.42 -8.41
CA ASP A 33 13.30 -13.37 -8.55
C ASP A 33 12.77 -13.83 -7.18
N ARG A 34 13.69 -14.01 -6.21
CA ARG A 34 13.33 -14.36 -4.83
C ARG A 34 12.49 -13.27 -4.17
N ASP A 35 12.86 -12.00 -4.34
CA ASP A 35 12.10 -10.89 -3.75
C ASP A 35 10.76 -10.68 -4.45
N ARG A 36 10.69 -10.91 -5.77
CA ARG A 36 9.44 -10.92 -6.52
C ARG A 36 8.50 -12.00 -5.99
N GLU A 37 9.00 -13.20 -5.75
CA GLU A 37 8.22 -14.30 -5.19
C GLU A 37 7.75 -14.00 -3.75
N ARG A 38 8.60 -13.35 -2.94
CA ARG A 38 8.22 -12.87 -1.59
C ARG A 38 7.11 -11.83 -1.66
N LEU A 39 7.19 -10.85 -2.57
CA LEU A 39 6.13 -9.86 -2.75
C LEU A 39 4.85 -10.51 -3.25
N ALA A 40 4.91 -11.44 -4.21
CA ALA A 40 3.75 -12.16 -4.72
C ALA A 40 2.97 -12.94 -3.65
N ARG A 41 3.56 -13.19 -2.48
CA ARG A 41 2.89 -13.74 -1.28
C ARG A 41 2.81 -12.74 -0.11
N GLY A 42 3.36 -11.56 -0.29
CA GLY A 42 3.55 -10.55 0.75
C GLY A 42 2.45 -9.50 0.78
N THR A 43 2.44 -8.75 1.88
CA THR A 43 1.55 -7.60 2.08
C THR A 43 2.38 -6.32 2.10
N VAL A 44 1.90 -5.30 1.39
CA VAL A 44 2.41 -3.94 1.49
C VAL A 44 1.46 -3.11 2.35
N VAL A 45 2.00 -2.39 3.33
CA VAL A 45 1.26 -1.36 4.07
C VAL A 45 1.62 -0.01 3.47
N LEU A 46 0.61 0.73 3.03
CA LEU A 46 0.75 2.02 2.35
C LEU A 46 -0.01 3.09 3.14
N ASP A 47 0.73 4.06 3.67
CA ASP A 47 0.21 5.21 4.43
C ASP A 47 0.73 6.51 3.79
N PRO A 48 0.07 7.00 2.73
CA PRO A 48 0.52 8.16 1.98
C PRO A 48 0.02 9.48 2.57
N PRO A 49 0.55 10.64 2.14
CA PRO A 49 0.03 11.95 2.54
C PRO A 49 -1.43 12.16 2.08
N ARG A 50 -2.09 13.22 2.56
CA ARG A 50 -3.49 13.59 2.23
C ARG A 50 -3.81 13.61 0.74
N THR A 51 -2.83 13.90 -0.11
CA THR A 51 -2.99 13.90 -1.58
C THR A 51 -3.14 12.50 -2.17
N GLY A 52 -2.93 11.43 -1.40
CA GLY A 52 -2.84 10.05 -1.85
C GLY A 52 -1.41 9.63 -2.22
N ALA A 53 -1.25 8.36 -2.58
CA ALA A 53 0.01 7.75 -3.01
C ALA A 53 0.45 8.30 -4.39
N GLY A 54 -0.51 8.67 -5.21
CA GLY A 54 -0.28 9.21 -6.54
C GLY A 54 -0.03 8.13 -7.60
N ALA A 55 -0.29 8.50 -8.86
CA ALA A 55 -0.33 7.58 -9.99
C ALA A 55 0.93 6.72 -10.13
N ALA A 56 2.12 7.33 -10.06
CA ALA A 56 3.39 6.63 -10.23
C ALA A 56 3.63 5.55 -9.16
N VAL A 57 3.33 5.85 -7.89
CA VAL A 57 3.51 4.90 -6.79
C VAL A 57 2.52 3.74 -6.92
N VAL A 58 1.26 4.03 -7.25
CA VAL A 58 0.23 3.00 -7.46
C VAL A 58 0.63 2.08 -8.62
N ASP A 59 1.07 2.64 -9.74
CA ASP A 59 1.50 1.85 -10.91
C ASP A 59 2.73 0.99 -10.60
N ASP A 60 3.71 1.56 -9.89
CA ASP A 60 4.91 0.82 -9.53
C ASP A 60 4.61 -0.32 -8.54
N LEU A 61 3.82 -0.05 -7.50
CA LEU A 61 3.39 -1.08 -6.54
C LEU A 61 2.56 -2.15 -7.22
N ALA A 62 1.65 -1.77 -8.12
CA ALA A 62 0.87 -2.72 -8.88
C ALA A 62 1.78 -3.63 -9.72
N ALA A 63 2.78 -3.06 -10.42
CA ALA A 63 3.73 -3.81 -11.22
C ALA A 63 4.65 -4.73 -10.41
N LEU A 64 4.97 -4.38 -9.15
CA LEU A 64 5.68 -5.26 -8.21
C LEU A 64 4.84 -6.46 -7.78
N GLY A 65 3.51 -6.38 -7.93
CA GLY A 65 2.59 -7.50 -7.78
C GLY A 65 2.45 -8.10 -6.37
N PRO A 66 2.39 -7.31 -5.28
CA PRO A 66 2.10 -7.86 -3.97
C PRO A 66 0.77 -8.63 -3.91
N ALA A 67 0.67 -9.64 -3.03
CA ALA A 67 -0.57 -10.40 -2.84
C ALA A 67 -1.70 -9.50 -2.32
N SER A 68 -1.36 -8.62 -1.38
CA SER A 68 -2.30 -7.67 -0.80
C SER A 68 -1.66 -6.33 -0.48
N ILE A 69 -2.50 -5.30 -0.48
CA ILE A 69 -2.13 -3.93 -0.10
C ILE A 69 -3.10 -3.48 1.00
N VAL A 70 -2.56 -3.08 2.14
CA VAL A 70 -3.31 -2.39 3.20
C VAL A 70 -3.06 -0.90 3.01
N TYR A 71 -4.08 -0.19 2.54
CA TYR A 71 -4.02 1.24 2.26
C TYR A 71 -4.67 2.01 3.41
N VAL A 72 -3.90 2.86 4.08
CA VAL A 72 -4.34 3.80 5.11
C VAL A 72 -4.55 5.17 4.47
N ALA A 73 -5.65 5.85 4.75
CA ALA A 73 -5.96 7.14 4.13
C ALA A 73 -6.81 8.03 5.03
N CYS A 74 -6.38 9.29 5.13
CA CYS A 74 -7.10 10.36 5.83
C CYS A 74 -7.98 11.24 4.92
N ASP A 75 -7.97 10.99 3.60
CA ASP A 75 -8.79 11.70 2.61
C ASP A 75 -9.57 10.71 1.72
N PRO A 76 -10.92 10.73 1.75
CA PRO A 76 -11.74 9.75 1.04
C PRO A 76 -11.69 9.92 -0.48
N VAL A 77 -11.44 11.13 -0.99
CA VAL A 77 -11.37 11.41 -2.43
C VAL A 77 -10.07 10.85 -3.01
N ALA A 78 -8.96 11.10 -2.32
CA ALA A 78 -7.66 10.54 -2.68
C ALA A 78 -7.67 9.02 -2.60
N LEU A 79 -8.27 8.45 -1.54
CA LEU A 79 -8.46 7.01 -1.41
C LEU A 79 -9.23 6.46 -2.61
N ALA A 80 -10.44 6.95 -2.89
CA ALA A 80 -11.28 6.44 -3.97
C ALA A 80 -10.58 6.47 -5.35
N ARG A 81 -9.85 7.56 -5.64
CA ARG A 81 -9.09 7.70 -6.89
C ARG A 81 -7.97 6.66 -7.00
N ASP A 82 -7.21 6.47 -5.93
CA ASP A 82 -6.10 5.52 -5.93
C ASP A 82 -6.60 4.07 -5.96
N LEU A 83 -7.72 3.75 -5.26
CA LEU A 83 -8.39 2.46 -5.33
C LEU A 83 -8.89 2.15 -6.75
N SER A 84 -9.49 3.13 -7.44
CA SER A 84 -9.91 2.97 -8.83
C SER A 84 -8.72 2.67 -9.75
N ARG A 85 -7.55 3.24 -9.47
CA ARG A 85 -6.34 2.98 -10.25
C ARG A 85 -5.79 1.58 -9.97
N PHE A 86 -5.76 1.14 -8.73
CA PHE A 86 -5.43 -0.25 -8.37
C PHE A 86 -6.37 -1.26 -9.02
N ALA A 87 -7.66 -0.95 -9.13
CA ALA A 87 -8.63 -1.78 -9.85
C ALA A 87 -8.26 -1.97 -11.33
N GLY A 88 -7.79 -0.91 -11.99
CA GLY A 88 -7.25 -0.98 -13.36
C GLY A 88 -6.04 -1.93 -13.51
N HIS A 89 -5.38 -2.30 -12.41
CA HIS A 89 -4.24 -3.23 -12.38
C HIS A 89 -4.58 -4.63 -11.85
N GLY A 90 -5.87 -4.95 -11.68
CA GLY A 90 -6.34 -6.26 -11.23
C GLY A 90 -6.35 -6.46 -9.71
N TYR A 91 -6.38 -5.37 -8.93
CA TYR A 91 -6.67 -5.45 -7.50
C TYR A 91 -8.14 -5.20 -7.23
N ARG A 92 -8.75 -6.06 -6.43
CA ARG A 92 -10.10 -5.84 -5.90
C ARG A 92 -10.01 -5.21 -4.52
N THR A 93 -10.88 -4.24 -4.25
CA THR A 93 -11.11 -3.76 -2.88
C THR A 93 -11.93 -4.80 -2.13
N ASP A 94 -11.31 -5.49 -1.18
CA ASP A 94 -11.91 -6.59 -0.41
C ASP A 94 -12.67 -6.08 0.81
N ARG A 95 -12.13 -5.06 1.49
CA ARG A 95 -12.75 -4.45 2.67
C ARG A 95 -12.33 -2.99 2.81
N VAL A 96 -13.22 -2.16 3.33
CA VAL A 96 -12.90 -0.81 3.80
C VAL A 96 -13.46 -0.63 5.21
N ARG A 97 -12.68 -0.05 6.11
CA ARG A 97 -13.11 0.31 7.47
C ARG A 97 -12.76 1.76 7.75
N GLY A 98 -13.79 2.58 8.01
CA GLY A 98 -13.60 3.91 8.60
C GLY A 98 -13.27 3.81 10.08
N ILE A 99 -12.38 4.69 10.54
CA ILE A 99 -11.89 4.80 11.92
C ILE A 99 -11.99 6.27 12.32
N ASP A 100 -12.73 6.55 13.39
CA ASP A 100 -12.75 7.87 14.02
C ASP A 100 -11.52 8.02 14.93
N LEU A 101 -10.41 8.42 14.33
CA LEU A 101 -9.16 8.67 15.06
C LEU A 101 -9.13 10.07 15.68
N PHE A 102 -9.99 10.97 15.21
CA PHE A 102 -10.06 12.36 15.63
C PHE A 102 -11.50 12.77 15.97
N PRO A 103 -12.04 12.28 17.12
CA PRO A 103 -13.40 12.56 17.53
C PRO A 103 -13.68 14.07 17.59
N HIS A 104 -14.91 14.44 17.24
CA HIS A 104 -15.37 15.83 17.18
C HIS A 104 -14.66 16.69 16.11
N SER A 105 -14.00 16.07 15.13
CA SER A 105 -13.45 16.75 13.95
C SER A 105 -14.11 16.26 12.66
N HIS A 106 -13.79 16.94 11.55
CA HIS A 106 -14.17 16.49 10.20
C HIS A 106 -13.16 15.49 9.61
N HIS A 107 -12.07 15.19 10.32
CA HIS A 107 -11.07 14.24 9.86
C HIS A 107 -11.60 12.82 10.02
N MET A 108 -11.35 11.99 9.02
CA MET A 108 -11.65 10.56 9.05
C MET A 108 -10.41 9.80 8.63
N GLU A 109 -10.16 8.65 9.25
CA GLU A 109 -9.17 7.70 8.78
C GLU A 109 -9.90 6.49 8.18
N ALA A 110 -9.36 5.92 7.11
CA ALA A 110 -9.89 4.72 6.51
C ALA A 110 -8.77 3.73 6.21
N VAL A 111 -9.06 2.45 6.45
CA VAL A 111 -8.16 1.35 6.08
C VAL A 111 -8.87 0.50 5.03
N ALA A 112 -8.27 0.40 3.85
CA ALA A 112 -8.73 -0.45 2.76
C ALA A 112 -7.80 -1.65 2.57
N LEU A 113 -8.37 -2.85 2.49
CA LEU A 113 -7.67 -4.07 2.09
C LEU A 113 -7.90 -4.32 0.61
N LEU A 114 -6.83 -4.33 -0.16
CA LEU A 114 -6.83 -4.69 -1.57
C LEU A 114 -6.21 -6.06 -1.74
N ARG A 115 -6.84 -6.90 -2.57
CA ARG A 115 -6.29 -8.21 -2.94
C ARG A 115 -6.12 -8.26 -4.44
N ARG A 116 -4.97 -8.76 -4.87
CA ARG A 116 -4.77 -9.10 -6.27
C ARG A 116 -5.64 -10.32 -6.56
N ASP A 117 -6.48 -10.25 -7.57
CA ASP A 117 -7.16 -11.45 -8.04
C ASP A 117 -6.06 -12.39 -8.53
N ALA A 118 -5.90 -13.55 -7.88
CA ALA A 118 -4.97 -14.56 -8.35
C ALA A 118 -5.36 -14.86 -9.80
N ALA A 119 -4.40 -14.73 -10.72
CA ALA A 119 -4.62 -15.09 -12.11
C ALA A 119 -5.28 -16.48 -12.13
N ARG A 120 -6.52 -16.53 -12.62
CA ARG A 120 -7.16 -17.80 -12.99
C ARG A 120 -6.36 -18.44 -14.11
#